data_AF-A0A090KZP3-F1
#
_entry.id   AF-A0A090KZP3-F1
#
_cell.length_a   1.000
_cell.length_b   1.000
_cell.length_c   1.000
_cell.angle_alpha   90.00
_cell.angle_beta   90.00
_cell.angle_gamma   90.00
#
_symmetry.space_group_name_H-M   'P 1'
#
loop_
_entity.id
_entity.type
_entity.pdbx_description
1 polymer ?
#
loop_
_entity_poly.entity_id
_entity_poly.type
_entity_poly.pdbx_seq_one_letter_code
_entity_poly.pdbx_strand_id
1 'polypeptide(L)'
;MPTLPKMNSLFETFNNEEVALKFLQDAEIFQKNLDCPTCGSKTSFQKSTFILRYLTNQCRKAISVKKGTFFAGKCLPMKNTFHWVYLWLSKTLMSSAIIHVSCSSATATTYYGYFRQLVANSIDENQSIIGREGIVVKIDKTKMGKKKYNKGHRVDRVWVVRSVEKTKKRLVFAVTVEK
;
A
#
# COMPACT_ATOMS: atom_id res chain seq x y z
N MET A 1 12.09 0.80 16.02
CA MET A 1 11.17 0.90 14.86
C MET A 1 11.59 -0.20 13.90
N PRO A 2 10.69 -0.84 13.13
CA PRO A 2 11.15 -1.66 12.02
C PRO A 2 11.99 -0.74 11.13
N THR A 3 13.29 -1.04 11.04
CA THR A 3 14.22 -0.28 10.23
C THR A 3 13.94 -0.62 8.78
N LEU A 4 13.70 0.40 7.96
CA LEU A 4 13.57 0.17 6.53
C LEU A 4 14.87 -0.48 6.04
N PRO A 5 14.81 -1.60 5.31
CA PRO A 5 16.00 -2.24 4.76
C PRO A 5 16.76 -1.25 3.86
N LYS A 6 18.09 -1.37 3.82
CA LYS A 6 18.93 -0.49 2.99
C LYS A 6 18.59 -0.71 1.52
N MET A 7 18.50 0.36 0.73
CA MET A 7 18.17 0.31 -0.70
C MET A 7 19.03 -0.71 -1.48
N ASN A 8 20.33 -0.81 -1.17
CA ASN A 8 21.23 -1.75 -1.85
C ASN A 8 20.79 -3.21 -1.70
N SER A 9 20.22 -3.58 -0.54
CA SER A 9 19.71 -4.95 -0.32
C SER A 9 18.45 -5.26 -1.13
N LEU A 10 17.73 -4.22 -1.57
CA LEU A 10 16.51 -4.34 -2.39
C LEU A 10 16.79 -4.17 -3.88
N PHE A 11 18.02 -3.85 -4.26
CA PHE A 11 18.37 -3.51 -5.64
C PHE A 11 18.06 -4.66 -6.60
N GLU A 12 18.35 -5.91 -6.22
CA GLU A 12 18.01 -7.08 -7.02
C GLU A 12 16.50 -7.26 -7.17
N THR A 13 15.75 -7.17 -6.06
CA THR A 13 14.28 -7.27 -6.08
C THR A 13 13.64 -6.17 -6.93
N PHE A 14 14.24 -4.98 -6.99
CA PHE A 14 13.66 -3.87 -7.74
C PHE A 14 13.95 -3.96 -9.23
N ASN A 15 15.11 -4.51 -9.61
CA ASN A 15 15.54 -4.55 -11.01
C ASN A 15 15.23 -5.88 -11.72
N ASN A 16 15.07 -6.98 -10.99
CA ASN A 16 14.76 -8.29 -11.56
C ASN A 16 13.29 -8.65 -11.34
N GLU A 17 12.51 -8.73 -12.42
CA GLU A 17 11.08 -9.04 -12.36
C GLU A 17 10.77 -10.44 -11.81
N GLU A 18 11.65 -11.43 -12.02
CA GLU A 18 11.44 -12.78 -11.49
C GLU A 18 11.63 -12.83 -9.98
N VAL A 19 12.67 -12.14 -9.48
CA VAL A 19 12.92 -12.01 -8.04
C VAL A 19 11.81 -11.19 -7.39
N ALA A 20 11.36 -10.11 -8.03
CA ALA A 20 10.22 -9.32 -7.61
C ALA A 20 8.94 -10.15 -7.50
N LEU A 21 8.67 -10.97 -8.51
CA LEU A 21 7.50 -11.83 -8.53
C LEU A 21 7.56 -12.86 -7.40
N LYS A 22 8.70 -13.53 -7.22
CA LYS A 22 8.89 -14.48 -6.12
C LYS A 22 8.66 -13.81 -4.77
N PHE A 23 9.24 -12.64 -4.56
CA PHE A 23 9.03 -11.84 -3.35
C PHE A 23 7.55 -11.52 -3.08
N LEU A 24 6.79 -11.10 -4.10
CA LEU A 24 5.37 -10.79 -3.95
C LEU A 24 4.49 -12.03 -3.72
N GLN A 25 4.88 -13.16 -4.29
CA GLN A 25 4.18 -14.41 -4.07
C GLN A 25 4.47 -14.99 -2.68
N ASP A 26 5.69 -14.84 -2.18
CA ASP A 26 6.07 -15.25 -0.82
C ASP A 26 5.47 -14.33 0.24
N ALA A 27 5.21 -13.06 -0.11
CA ALA A 27 4.43 -12.12 0.70
C ALA A 27 2.89 -12.31 0.57
N GLU A 28 2.43 -13.33 -0.16
CA GLU A 28 1.01 -13.64 -0.41
C GLU A 28 0.22 -12.50 -1.09
N ILE A 29 0.91 -11.51 -1.67
CA ILE A 29 0.28 -10.43 -2.43
C ILE A 29 -0.18 -10.96 -3.79
N PHE A 30 0.65 -11.79 -4.42
CA PHE A 30 0.34 -12.44 -5.69
C PHE A 30 -0.05 -13.90 -5.44
N GLN A 31 -1.27 -14.25 -5.82
CA GLN A 31 -1.75 -15.63 -5.71
C GLN A 31 -0.99 -16.53 -6.69
N LYS A 32 -0.34 -17.58 -6.17
CA LYS A 32 0.37 -18.59 -6.98
C LYS A 32 -0.61 -19.45 -7.78
N ASN A 33 -1.75 -19.81 -7.16
CA ASN A 33 -2.82 -20.59 -7.75
C ASN A 33 -4.17 -20.02 -7.33
N LEU A 34 -5.14 -20.03 -8.24
CA LEU A 34 -6.52 -19.68 -7.94
C LEU A 34 -7.42 -20.76 -8.56
N ASP A 35 -8.19 -21.46 -7.75
CA ASP A 35 -9.15 -22.43 -8.27
C ASP A 35 -10.40 -21.71 -8.78
N CYS A 36 -10.96 -22.18 -9.90
CA CYS A 36 -12.16 -21.54 -10.44
C CYS A 36 -13.35 -21.77 -9.49
N PRO A 37 -14.04 -20.71 -9.03
CA PRO A 37 -15.18 -20.86 -8.11
C PRO A 37 -16.36 -21.61 -8.72
N THR A 38 -16.43 -21.73 -10.05
CA THR A 38 -17.56 -22.38 -10.75
C THR A 38 -17.26 -23.82 -11.16
N CYS A 39 -16.01 -24.14 -11.49
CA CYS A 39 -15.65 -25.42 -12.12
C CYS A 39 -14.48 -26.15 -11.43
N GLY A 40 -13.91 -25.58 -10.35
CA GLY A 40 -12.82 -26.19 -9.58
C GLY A 40 -11.51 -26.40 -10.36
N SER A 41 -11.41 -25.86 -11.56
CA SER A 41 -10.27 -26.09 -12.43
C SER A 41 -9.05 -25.29 -12.02
N LYS A 42 -7.89 -25.94 -12.12
CA LYS A 42 -6.59 -25.35 -11.82
C LYS A 42 -6.22 -24.29 -12.86
N THR A 43 -5.38 -23.35 -12.44
CA THR A 43 -4.82 -22.29 -13.28
C THR A 43 -3.41 -22.59 -13.74
N SER A 44 -3.07 -22.16 -14.95
CA SER A 44 -1.70 -21.99 -15.41
C SER A 44 -1.28 -20.53 -15.32
N PHE A 45 -0.08 -20.28 -14.81
CA PHE A 45 0.46 -18.93 -14.63
C PHE A 45 1.40 -18.53 -15.76
N GLN A 46 1.01 -17.49 -16.50
CA GLN A 46 1.84 -16.87 -17.52
C GLN A 46 2.65 -15.72 -16.91
N LYS A 47 3.95 -15.97 -16.69
CA LYS A 47 4.88 -15.02 -16.05
C LYS A 47 4.98 -13.69 -16.78
N SER A 48 5.10 -13.70 -18.11
CA SER A 48 5.36 -12.50 -18.92
C SER A 48 4.24 -11.45 -18.86
N THR A 49 2.98 -11.90 -18.75
CA THR A 49 1.82 -11.01 -18.73
C THR A 49 1.17 -10.90 -17.35
N PHE A 50 1.66 -11.66 -16.37
CA PHE A 50 1.06 -11.80 -15.04
C PHE A 50 -0.41 -12.23 -15.11
N ILE A 51 -0.71 -13.23 -15.95
CA ILE A 51 -2.07 -13.73 -16.18
C ILE A 51 -2.18 -15.19 -15.72
N LEU A 52 -3.21 -15.48 -14.93
CA LEU A 52 -3.69 -16.83 -14.65
C LEU A 52 -4.77 -17.21 -15.66
N ARG A 53 -4.58 -18.34 -16.35
CA ARG A 53 -5.56 -18.91 -17.27
C ARG A 53 -6.07 -20.23 -16.70
N TYR A 54 -7.38 -20.39 -16.63
CA TYR A 54 -7.98 -21.66 -16.27
C TYR A 54 -7.82 -22.68 -17.41
N LEU A 55 -7.52 -23.92 -17.05
CA LEU A 55 -7.15 -24.97 -18.02
C LEU A 55 -8.35 -25.63 -18.72
N THR A 56 -9.55 -25.53 -18.15
CA THR A 56 -10.74 -26.22 -18.67
C THR A 56 -11.45 -25.42 -19.75
N ASN A 57 -11.91 -26.11 -20.80
CA ASN A 57 -12.71 -25.51 -21.88
C ASN A 57 -14.00 -24.81 -21.40
N GLN A 58 -14.61 -25.29 -20.31
CA GLN A 58 -15.81 -24.69 -19.72
C GLN A 58 -15.53 -23.33 -19.06
N CYS A 59 -14.26 -23.04 -18.75
CA CYS A 59 -13.84 -21.83 -18.05
C CYS A 59 -12.60 -21.27 -18.77
N ARG A 60 -12.73 -20.66 -19.95
CA ARG A 60 -11.58 -20.00 -20.65
C ARG A 60 -11.26 -18.59 -20.14
N LYS A 61 -11.62 -18.28 -18.89
CA LYS A 61 -11.40 -16.95 -18.32
C LYS A 61 -9.90 -16.76 -18.02
N ALA A 62 -9.43 -15.54 -18.28
CA ALA A 62 -8.09 -15.10 -17.91
C ALA A 62 -8.23 -14.04 -16.81
N ILE A 63 -7.47 -14.19 -15.73
CA ILE A 63 -7.46 -13.26 -14.61
C ILE A 63 -6.05 -12.71 -14.47
N SER A 64 -5.89 -11.40 -14.41
CA SER A 64 -4.61 -10.81 -14.08
C SER A 64 -4.30 -11.03 -12.60
N VAL A 65 -3.10 -11.51 -12.28
CA VAL A 65 -2.62 -11.67 -10.90
C VAL A 65 -2.52 -10.33 -10.18
N LYS A 66 -2.42 -9.23 -10.94
CA LYS A 66 -2.44 -7.89 -10.38
C LYS A 66 -3.82 -7.49 -9.87
N LYS A 67 -4.90 -8.15 -10.31
CA LYS A 67 -6.29 -7.79 -9.94
C LYS A 67 -6.50 -7.96 -8.45
N GLY A 68 -7.13 -6.98 -7.81
CA GLY A 68 -7.34 -6.97 -6.35
C GLY A 68 -6.09 -6.62 -5.54
N THR A 69 -4.95 -6.42 -6.19
CA THR A 69 -3.71 -5.99 -5.54
C THR A 69 -3.42 -4.52 -5.82
N PHE A 70 -2.43 -4.00 -5.10
CA PHE A 70 -1.84 -2.69 -5.33
C PHE A 70 -1.40 -2.43 -6.80
N PHE A 71 -1.10 -3.47 -7.57
CA PHE A 71 -0.65 -3.37 -8.96
C PHE A 71 -1.81 -3.35 -9.98
N ALA A 72 -3.07 -3.44 -9.55
CA ALA A 72 -4.23 -3.48 -10.44
C ALA A 72 -4.38 -2.18 -11.24
N GLY A 73 -4.56 -2.30 -12.57
CA GLY A 73 -4.85 -1.17 -13.46
C GLY A 73 -3.73 -0.13 -13.56
N LYS A 74 -2.51 -0.45 -13.10
CA LYS A 74 -1.35 0.45 -13.18
C LYS A 74 -0.51 0.11 -14.41
N CYS A 75 -0.21 1.15 -15.20
CA CYS A 75 0.69 1.04 -16.36
C CYS A 75 2.18 1.14 -16.00
N LEU A 76 2.54 1.45 -14.75
CA LEU A 76 3.95 1.57 -14.38
C LEU A 76 4.62 0.19 -14.27
N PRO A 77 5.88 0.05 -14.72
CA PRO A 77 6.70 -1.11 -14.44
C PRO A 77 6.81 -1.37 -12.93
N MET A 78 6.90 -2.64 -12.54
CA MET A 78 6.95 -3.03 -11.12
C MET A 78 8.14 -2.39 -10.40
N LYS A 79 9.30 -2.31 -11.06
CA LYS A 79 10.50 -1.59 -10.60
C LYS A 79 10.19 -0.17 -10.10
N ASN A 80 9.47 0.60 -10.91
CA ASN A 80 9.16 1.99 -10.60
C ASN A 80 8.19 2.06 -9.42
N THR A 81 7.20 1.17 -9.42
CA THR A 81 6.23 1.05 -8.34
C THR A 81 6.89 0.71 -7.00
N PHE A 82 7.87 -0.21 -6.96
CA PHE A 82 8.65 -0.49 -5.75
C PHE A 82 9.49 0.69 -5.30
N HIS A 83 10.16 1.39 -6.23
CA HIS A 83 10.88 2.62 -5.90
C HIS A 83 9.96 3.67 -5.28
N TRP A 84 8.76 3.87 -5.84
CA TRP A 84 7.77 4.79 -5.30
C TRP A 84 7.37 4.43 -3.87
N VAL A 85 7.10 3.15 -3.60
CA VAL A 85 6.77 2.67 -2.24
C VAL A 85 7.94 2.92 -1.30
N TYR A 86 9.16 2.57 -1.69
CA TYR A 86 10.34 2.74 -0.86
C TYR A 86 10.60 4.21 -0.50
N LEU A 87 10.54 5.11 -1.48
CA LEU A 87 10.73 6.55 -1.27
C LEU A 87 9.63 7.12 -0.37
N TRP A 88 8.39 6.67 -0.55
CA TRP A 88 7.28 7.08 0.31
C TRP A 88 7.48 6.60 1.76
N LEU A 89 7.87 5.34 1.97
CA LEU A 89 8.17 4.79 3.30
C LEU A 89 9.39 5.45 3.94
N SER A 90 10.36 5.86 3.13
CA SER A 90 11.53 6.66 3.55
C SER A 90 11.19 8.11 3.90
N LYS A 91 9.92 8.51 3.78
CA LYS A 91 9.42 9.88 3.99
C LYS A 91 10.06 10.91 3.07
N THR A 92 10.48 10.47 1.87
CA THR A 92 11.05 11.36 0.87
C THR A 92 9.99 12.34 0.36
N LEU A 93 10.37 13.60 0.23
CA LEU A 93 9.54 14.65 -0.37
C LEU A 93 9.16 14.25 -1.81
N MET A 94 7.91 14.52 -2.19
CA MET A 94 7.40 14.16 -3.53
C MET A 94 8.22 14.80 -4.66
N SER A 95 8.71 16.02 -4.47
CA SER A 95 9.60 16.71 -5.42
C SER A 95 10.88 15.93 -5.66
N SER A 96 11.54 15.45 -4.61
CA SER A 96 12.72 14.60 -4.72
C SER A 96 12.40 13.25 -5.34
N ALA A 97 11.28 12.64 -4.95
CA ALA A 97 10.87 11.34 -5.50
C ALA A 97 10.60 11.39 -7.01
N ILE A 98 10.03 12.50 -7.51
CA ILE A 98 9.84 12.75 -8.95
C ILE A 98 11.19 12.73 -9.69
N ILE A 99 12.22 13.37 -9.12
CA ILE A 99 13.55 13.42 -9.72
C ILE A 99 14.14 12.01 -9.80
N HIS A 100 14.01 11.20 -8.73
CA HIS A 100 14.57 9.85 -8.66
C HIS A 100 13.90 8.83 -9.59
N VAL A 101 12.57 8.92 -9.80
CA VAL A 101 11.81 7.94 -10.60
C VAL A 101 11.48 8.47 -12.02
N SER A 102 11.84 9.72 -12.31
CA SER A 102 11.64 10.38 -13.61
C SER A 102 10.19 10.26 -14.15
N CYS A 103 9.20 10.54 -13.30
CA CYS A 103 7.78 10.49 -13.66
C CYS A 103 7.12 11.87 -13.58
N SER A 104 5.94 12.04 -14.18
CA SER A 104 5.20 13.29 -14.08
C SER A 104 4.72 13.58 -12.65
N SER A 105 4.56 14.86 -12.34
CA SER A 105 4.00 15.32 -11.05
C SER A 105 2.57 14.80 -10.80
N ALA A 106 1.78 14.64 -11.88
CA ALA A 106 0.45 14.06 -11.83
C ALA A 106 0.49 12.59 -11.36
N THR A 107 1.41 11.80 -11.92
CA THR A 107 1.63 10.40 -11.51
C THR A 107 2.08 10.33 -10.06
N ALA A 108 3.08 11.12 -9.66
CA ALA A 108 3.57 11.15 -8.28
C ALA A 108 2.47 11.48 -7.25
N THR A 109 1.64 12.48 -7.56
CA THR A 109 0.50 12.89 -6.72
C THR A 109 -0.50 11.75 -6.57
N THR A 110 -0.80 11.05 -7.66
CA THR A 110 -1.70 9.91 -7.67
C THR A 110 -1.17 8.77 -6.80
N TYR A 111 0.11 8.42 -6.91
CA TYR A 111 0.73 7.36 -6.09
C TYR A 111 0.79 7.73 -4.61
N TYR A 112 1.25 8.93 -4.26
CA TYR A 112 1.27 9.39 -2.86
C TYR A 112 -0.14 9.51 -2.26
N GLY A 113 -1.13 9.90 -3.06
CA GLY A 113 -2.54 9.84 -2.68
C GLY A 113 -2.99 8.42 -2.39
N TYR A 114 -2.71 7.50 -3.31
CA TYR A 114 -3.08 6.10 -3.20
C TYR A 114 -2.43 5.40 -2.00
N PHE A 115 -1.14 5.65 -1.72
CA PHE A 115 -0.47 5.10 -0.52
C PHE A 115 -1.13 5.56 0.78
N ARG A 116 -1.52 6.84 0.85
CA ARG A 116 -2.25 7.36 2.00
C ARG A 116 -3.62 6.70 2.16
N GLN A 117 -4.31 6.46 1.05
CA GLN A 117 -5.60 5.76 1.06
C GLN A 117 -5.45 4.32 1.53
N LEU A 118 -4.41 3.59 1.09
CA LEU A 118 -4.16 2.23 1.54
C LEU A 118 -3.92 2.15 3.05
N VAL A 119 -3.15 3.10 3.60
CA VAL A 119 -2.95 3.18 5.05
C VAL A 119 -4.20 3.60 5.79
N ALA A 120 -5.02 4.49 5.22
CA ALA A 120 -6.30 4.86 5.82
C ALA A 120 -7.25 3.65 5.89
N ASN A 121 -7.42 2.93 4.78
CA ASN A 121 -8.25 1.73 4.72
C ASN A 121 -7.75 0.65 5.70
N SER A 122 -6.44 0.45 5.82
CA SER A 122 -5.91 -0.56 6.74
C SER A 122 -6.10 -0.19 8.21
N ILE A 123 -6.20 1.09 8.56
CA ILE A 123 -6.56 1.54 9.91
C ILE A 123 -8.05 1.29 10.15
N ASP A 124 -8.90 1.57 9.16
CA ASP A 124 -10.36 1.40 9.26
C ASP A 124 -10.77 -0.09 9.33
N GLU A 125 -10.08 -0.98 8.62
CA GLU A 125 -10.32 -2.43 8.65
C GLU A 125 -9.87 -3.07 9.97
N ASN A 126 -8.84 -2.53 10.61
CA ASN A 126 -8.27 -3.07 11.85
C ASN A 126 -8.90 -2.44 13.10
N GLN A 127 -10.23 -2.51 13.22
CA GLN A 127 -10.96 -2.11 14.45
C GLN A 127 -10.74 -3.13 15.59
N SER A 128 -9.50 -3.25 16.04
CA SER A 128 -9.15 -4.02 17.22
C SER A 128 -9.30 -3.17 18.47
N ILE A 129 -9.76 -3.79 19.56
CA ILE A 129 -9.77 -3.16 20.88
C ILE A 129 -8.32 -2.85 21.29
N ILE A 130 -8.04 -1.56 21.49
CA ILE A 130 -6.74 -1.02 21.90
C ILE A 130 -6.72 -0.81 23.41
N GLY A 131 -5.60 -1.10 24.05
CA GLY A 131 -5.41 -0.81 25.48
C GLY A 131 -6.03 -1.85 26.41
N ARG A 132 -5.80 -3.14 26.12
CA ARG A 132 -6.11 -4.24 27.05
C ARG A 132 -5.32 -4.10 28.35
N GLU A 133 -5.68 -4.89 29.36
CA GLU A 133 -5.01 -4.88 30.66
C GLU A 133 -3.48 -5.03 30.53
N GLY A 134 -2.75 -4.18 31.25
CA GLY A 134 -1.28 -4.12 31.22
C GLY A 134 -0.67 -3.43 29.98
N ILE A 135 -1.48 -2.94 29.03
CA ILE A 135 -0.98 -2.24 27.83
C ILE A 135 -1.05 -0.73 28.01
N VAL A 136 0.11 -0.08 27.94
CA VAL A 136 0.20 1.39 27.92
C VAL A 136 -0.14 1.92 26.53
N VAL A 137 -1.15 2.79 26.46
CA VAL A 137 -1.56 3.48 25.23
C VAL A 137 -1.15 4.95 25.32
N LYS A 138 -0.55 5.47 24.24
CA LYS A 138 -0.34 6.91 24.08
C LYS A 138 -1.49 7.49 23.27
N ILE A 139 -2.17 8.48 23.82
CA ILE A 139 -3.25 9.20 23.14
C ILE A 139 -2.74 10.60 22.83
N ASP A 140 -2.95 11.05 21.60
CA ASP A 140 -2.65 12.41 21.16
C ASP A 140 -3.84 13.00 20.39
N LYS A 141 -3.99 14.31 20.45
CA LYS A 141 -5.06 15.04 19.76
C LYS A 141 -4.43 16.06 18.83
N THR A 142 -4.57 15.84 17.53
CA THR A 142 -4.03 16.74 16.52
C THR A 142 -5.14 17.54 15.85
N LYS A 143 -4.96 18.86 15.77
CA LYS A 143 -5.83 19.75 15.02
C LYS A 143 -5.40 19.81 13.56
N MET A 144 -6.22 19.29 12.65
CA MET A 144 -5.95 19.29 11.21
C MET A 144 -6.72 20.41 10.52
N GLY A 145 -6.01 21.24 9.75
CA GLY A 145 -6.63 22.32 8.99
C GLY A 145 -5.74 22.79 7.84
N LYS A 146 -6.33 22.96 6.66
CA LYS A 146 -5.68 23.52 5.47
C LYS A 146 -6.26 24.90 5.15
N LYS A 147 -5.39 25.86 4.87
CA LYS A 147 -5.78 27.18 4.36
C LYS A 147 -6.33 27.06 2.94
N LYS A 148 -7.38 27.81 2.60
CA LYS A 148 -7.85 27.91 1.21
C LYS A 148 -6.74 28.60 0.38
N TYR A 149 -6.30 27.99 -0.71
CA TYR A 149 -5.19 28.50 -1.54
C TYR A 149 -3.86 28.78 -0.80
N ASN A 150 -3.60 28.11 0.34
CA ASN A 150 -2.48 28.43 1.23
C ASN A 150 -2.42 29.89 1.73
N LYS A 151 -3.48 30.69 1.51
CA LYS A 151 -3.59 32.11 1.87
C LYS A 151 -4.75 32.33 2.87
N GLY A 152 -4.67 33.41 3.64
CA GLY A 152 -5.73 33.80 4.58
C GLY A 152 -5.73 33.06 5.94
N HIS A 153 -6.80 33.26 6.70
CA HIS A 153 -6.98 32.74 8.06
C HIS A 153 -7.00 31.21 8.07
N ARG A 154 -6.41 30.62 9.11
CA ARG A 154 -6.41 29.15 9.30
C ARG A 154 -7.84 28.74 9.67
N VAL A 155 -8.55 28.15 8.73
CA VAL A 155 -9.91 27.65 8.99
C VAL A 155 -9.81 26.52 10.02
N ASP A 156 -10.56 26.67 11.11
CA ASP A 156 -10.72 25.61 12.12
C ASP A 156 -11.43 24.44 11.43
N ARG A 157 -10.79 23.27 11.37
CA ARG A 157 -11.37 22.09 10.72
C ARG A 157 -11.35 20.94 11.71
N VAL A 158 -10.87 19.77 11.32
CA VAL A 158 -11.19 18.53 12.01
C VAL A 158 -10.17 18.26 13.12
N TRP A 159 -10.66 17.96 14.30
CA TRP A 159 -9.85 17.35 15.35
C TRP A 159 -9.72 15.87 15.09
N VAL A 160 -8.50 15.35 15.13
CA VAL A 160 -8.25 13.91 15.04
C VAL A 160 -7.64 13.47 16.35
N VAL A 161 -8.33 12.57 17.05
CA VAL A 161 -7.77 11.84 18.19
C VAL A 161 -7.12 10.59 17.65
N ARG A 162 -5.86 10.38 18.02
CA ARG A 162 -5.10 9.20 17.64
C ARG A 162 -4.59 8.52 18.88
N SER A 163 -4.46 7.21 18.81
CA SER A 163 -3.72 6.48 19.82
C SER A 163 -2.78 5.46 19.20
N VAL A 164 -1.77 5.09 19.99
CA VAL A 164 -0.85 4.01 19.65
C VAL A 164 -0.48 3.23 20.91
N GLU A 165 -0.59 1.90 20.81
CA GLU A 165 -0.09 1.01 21.87
C GLU A 165 1.43 1.02 21.93
N LYS A 166 1.99 1.03 23.15
CA LYS A 166 3.43 0.85 23.39
C LYS A 166 3.83 -0.64 23.34
N THR A 167 3.28 -1.39 22.38
CA THR A 167 3.55 -2.82 22.15
C THR A 167 4.41 -3.03 20.91
N LYS A 168 4.85 -4.28 20.65
CA LYS A 168 5.50 -4.63 19.38
C LYS A 168 4.56 -4.51 18.19
N LYS A 169 3.27 -4.85 18.38
CA LYS A 169 2.22 -4.78 17.34
C LYS A 169 1.83 -3.34 17.00
N ARG A 170 1.91 -2.41 17.97
CA ARG A 170 1.60 -0.98 17.78
C ARG A 170 0.24 -0.77 17.14
N LEU A 171 -0.80 -1.36 17.73
CA LEU A 171 -2.16 -1.10 17.28
C LEU A 171 -2.46 0.40 17.39
N VAL A 172 -3.15 0.92 16.39
CA VAL A 172 -3.47 2.35 16.25
C VAL A 172 -4.94 2.52 15.96
N PHE A 173 -5.53 3.59 16.50
CA PHE A 173 -6.78 4.13 15.98
C PHE A 173 -6.59 5.61 15.67
N ALA A 174 -7.36 6.11 14.72
CA ALA A 174 -7.46 7.52 14.42
C ALA A 174 -8.93 7.84 14.12
N VAL A 175 -9.56 8.66 14.96
CA VAL A 175 -10.96 9.06 14.78
C VAL A 175 -11.06 10.57 14.69
N THR A 176 -11.91 11.03 13.77
CA THR A 176 -12.31 12.43 13.68
C THR A 176 -13.33 12.70 14.78
N VAL A 177 -13.12 13.76 15.55
CA VAL A 177 -14.07 14.21 16.57
C VAL A 177 -14.65 15.55 16.14
N GLU A 178 -15.98 15.61 16.09
CA GLU A 178 -16.72 16.88 15.98
C GLU A 178 -16.65 17.63 17.32
N LYS A 179 -16.90 18.94 17.27
CA LYS A 179 -16.94 19.75 18.49
C LYS A 179 -18.24 19.54 19.22
#